data_AF-A0A0P7N5F8-F1
#
_entry.id   AF-A0A0P7N5F8-F1
#
_cell.length_a   1.000
_cell.length_b   1.000
_cell.length_c   1.000
_cell.angle_alpha   90.00
_cell.angle_beta   90.00
_cell.angle_gamma   90.00
#
_symmetry.space_group_name_H-M   'P 1'
#
loop_
_entity.id
_entity.type
_entity.pdbx_description
1 polymer ?
#
loop_
_entity_poly.entity_id
_entity_poly.type
_entity_poly.pdbx_seq_one_letter_code
_entity_poly.pdbx_strand_id
1 'polypeptide(L)'
;MSERQTRSSRHLQPSRNKKLDKLLNVLIGIVVVLIIITATYVFKWQGDAEQTVKDEPTQEEKGDNKEEDKEPTKEDEKDLAVEEDKTSEEEDKLEPEKPQQEQGSPEESTSDNPEVEKVITNKNWQPTPTTQTGQHVSSYDSSSVDWSEKVATVTSVTGIDQNNMIIWRMQNNGGPNSSIATVSTKDKSQMYRISMEWVDNEGWLPVKLEQLNTLEGAY
;
A
#
# COMPACT_ATOMS: atom_id res chain seq x y z
N MET A 1 -0.06 -19.41 -78.14
CA MET A 1 -1.50 -19.08 -78.13
C MET A 1 -1.96 -19.25 -76.69
N SER A 2 -2.50 -18.30 -75.94
CA SER A 2 -2.88 -16.90 -76.11
C SER A 2 -2.91 -16.31 -74.68
N GLU A 3 -2.20 -15.20 -74.44
CA GLU A 3 -2.76 -13.88 -74.13
C GLU A 3 -3.21 -13.63 -72.68
N ARG A 4 -2.90 -12.39 -72.26
CA ARG A 4 -2.96 -11.75 -70.95
C ARG A 4 -4.41 -11.48 -70.50
N GLN A 5 -4.62 -11.13 -69.23
CA GLN A 5 -5.26 -9.85 -68.81
C GLN A 5 -5.05 -9.54 -67.31
N THR A 6 -4.76 -8.27 -67.05
CA THR A 6 -4.54 -7.56 -65.78
C THR A 6 -5.84 -6.97 -65.21
N ARG A 7 -5.93 -6.72 -63.88
CA ARG A 7 -6.76 -5.67 -63.20
C ARG A 7 -6.45 -5.69 -61.68
N SER A 8 -5.68 -4.76 -61.10
CA SER A 8 -5.99 -3.38 -60.66
C SER A 8 -7.03 -3.24 -59.52
N SER A 9 -6.52 -2.87 -58.33
CA SER A 9 -7.02 -1.89 -57.34
C SER A 9 -8.50 -1.89 -56.92
N ARG A 10 -8.75 -2.18 -55.63
CA ARG A 10 -9.78 -1.49 -54.83
C ARG A 10 -9.30 -1.16 -53.42
N HIS A 11 -9.19 0.14 -53.22
CA HIS A 11 -9.16 0.92 -52.00
C HIS A 11 -10.30 0.56 -51.03
N LEU A 12 -9.97 0.34 -49.75
CA LEU A 12 -10.93 0.24 -48.65
C LEU A 12 -10.50 1.21 -47.55
N GLN A 13 -11.07 2.42 -47.60
CA GLN A 13 -11.08 3.37 -46.49
C GLN A 13 -11.98 2.85 -45.36
N PRO A 14 -11.54 2.83 -44.09
CA PRO A 14 -12.46 2.71 -42.98
C PRO A 14 -13.12 4.08 -42.78
N SER A 15 -14.43 4.17 -43.00
CA SER A 15 -15.21 5.36 -42.65
C SER A 15 -15.18 5.54 -41.13
N ARG A 16 -14.36 6.49 -40.66
CA ARG A 16 -14.39 6.95 -39.27
C ARG A 16 -15.78 7.49 -38.95
N ASN A 17 -16.33 6.98 -37.85
CA ASN A 17 -17.67 7.23 -37.39
C ASN A 17 -17.86 8.73 -37.10
N LYS A 18 -18.78 9.39 -37.82
CA LYS A 18 -19.19 10.80 -37.60
C LYS A 18 -19.88 11.06 -36.24
N LYS A 19 -19.72 10.14 -35.29
CA LYS A 19 -20.29 10.17 -33.94
C LYS A 19 -19.28 10.67 -32.90
N LEU A 20 -17.98 10.67 -33.21
CA LEU A 20 -16.93 11.11 -32.28
C LEU A 20 -16.94 12.62 -32.05
N ASP A 21 -17.18 13.43 -33.10
CA ASP A 21 -17.29 14.89 -32.95
C ASP A 21 -18.50 15.29 -32.08
N LYS A 22 -19.59 14.53 -32.19
CA LYS A 22 -20.78 14.72 -31.35
C LYS A 22 -20.52 14.33 -29.90
N LEU A 23 -19.80 13.21 -29.66
CA LEU A 23 -19.40 12.81 -28.32
C LEU A 23 -18.42 13.82 -27.70
N LEU A 24 -17.51 14.39 -28.48
CA LEU A 24 -16.56 15.40 -28.02
C LEU A 24 -17.29 16.68 -27.58
N ASN A 25 -18.27 17.15 -28.38
CA ASN A 25 -19.09 18.32 -28.02
C ASN A 25 -20.06 18.05 -26.85
N VAL A 26 -20.46 16.79 -26.61
CA VAL A 26 -21.25 16.41 -25.42
C VAL A 26 -20.35 16.34 -24.18
N LEU A 27 -19.14 15.79 -24.31
CA LEU A 27 -18.18 15.65 -23.21
C LEU A 27 -17.77 17.02 -22.66
N ILE A 28 -17.49 18.00 -23.53
CA ILE A 28 -17.16 19.37 -23.10
C ILE A 28 -18.34 20.01 -22.34
N GLY A 29 -19.58 19.77 -22.77
CA GLY A 29 -20.77 20.24 -22.07
C GLY A 29 -20.90 19.66 -20.66
N ILE A 30 -20.64 18.36 -20.49
CA ILE A 30 -20.64 17.69 -19.19
C ILE A 30 -19.57 18.26 -18.26
N VAL A 31 -18.36 18.51 -18.77
CA VAL A 31 -17.25 19.09 -17.98
C VAL A 31 -17.62 20.49 -17.46
N VAL A 32 -18.22 21.34 -18.30
CA VAL A 32 -18.64 22.69 -17.88
C VAL A 32 -19.72 22.62 -16.80
N VAL A 33 -20.67 21.69 -16.89
CA VAL A 33 -21.69 21.49 -15.85
C VAL A 33 -21.06 21.03 -14.54
N LEU A 34 -20.11 20.09 -14.58
CA LEU A 34 -19.38 19.63 -13.40
C LEU A 34 -18.60 20.76 -12.71
N ILE A 35 -17.97 21.66 -13.47
CA ILE A 35 -17.27 22.83 -12.94
C ILE A 35 -18.22 23.78 -12.19
N ILE A 36 -19.43 24.01 -12.72
CA ILE A 36 -20.42 24.87 -12.05
C ILE A 36 -20.87 24.22 -10.74
N ILE A 37 -21.11 22.91 -10.75
CA ILE A 37 -21.50 22.16 -9.54
C ILE A 37 -20.41 22.26 -8.48
N THR A 38 -19.14 21.95 -8.82
CA THR A 38 -18.04 22.04 -7.85
C THR A 38 -17.82 23.46 -7.34
N ALA A 39 -17.97 24.48 -8.18
CA ALA A 39 -17.91 25.88 -7.75
C ALA A 39 -18.99 26.23 -6.71
N THR A 40 -20.23 25.76 -6.90
CA THR A 40 -21.30 25.97 -5.90
C THR A 40 -21.05 25.21 -4.58
N TYR A 41 -20.47 24.00 -4.65
CA TYR A 41 -20.10 23.24 -3.45
C TYR A 41 -18.97 23.92 -2.67
N VAL A 42 -17.96 24.46 -3.35
CA VAL A 42 -16.86 25.21 -2.72
C VAL A 42 -17.39 26.48 -2.05
N PHE A 43 -18.29 27.22 -2.70
CA PHE A 43 -18.86 28.45 -2.13
C PHE A 43 -19.82 28.17 -0.96
N LYS A 44 -20.54 27.04 -0.97
CA LYS A 44 -21.38 26.59 0.15
C LYS A 44 -20.57 26.10 1.35
N TRP A 45 -19.37 25.56 1.13
CA TRP A 45 -18.46 25.16 2.21
C TRP A 45 -17.82 26.37 2.90
N GLN A 46 -17.55 27.45 2.17
CA GLN A 46 -16.84 28.63 2.69
C GLN A 46 -17.72 29.60 3.51
N GLY A 47 -18.98 29.23 3.81
CA GLY A 47 -19.99 30.11 4.44
C GLY A 47 -20.12 30.01 5.97
N ASP A 48 -19.35 29.16 6.66
CA ASP A 48 -19.42 29.01 8.12
C ASP A 48 -18.01 29.04 8.74
N ALA A 49 -17.39 30.22 8.74
CA ALA A 49 -16.29 30.53 9.64
C ALA A 49 -16.03 32.04 9.61
N GLU A 50 -16.75 32.79 10.43
CA GLU A 50 -16.23 33.87 11.29
C GLU A 50 -17.37 34.76 11.79
N GLN A 51 -17.68 34.68 13.08
CA GLN A 51 -17.84 35.86 13.92
C GLN A 51 -17.64 35.48 15.39
N THR A 52 -16.49 35.91 15.92
CA THR A 52 -16.24 36.09 17.35
C THR A 52 -16.79 37.45 17.79
N VAL A 53 -17.26 37.54 19.05
CA VAL A 53 -17.05 38.63 20.06
C VAL A 53 -18.20 38.62 21.10
N LYS A 54 -17.86 38.11 22.30
CA LYS A 54 -17.99 38.75 23.65
C LYS A 54 -19.37 39.13 24.22
N ASP A 55 -19.76 38.53 25.35
CA ASP A 55 -20.05 39.25 26.63
C ASP A 55 -20.26 38.30 27.83
N GLU A 56 -20.13 38.90 29.02
CA GLU A 56 -19.79 38.49 30.40
C GLU A 56 -20.47 37.31 31.15
N PRO A 57 -19.90 36.91 32.32
CA PRO A 57 -20.34 35.79 33.15
C PRO A 57 -21.41 36.21 34.18
N THR A 58 -22.24 35.27 34.63
CA THR A 58 -23.01 35.44 35.87
C THR A 58 -23.06 34.14 36.65
N GLN A 59 -22.64 34.27 37.90
CA GLN A 59 -22.56 33.27 38.94
C GLN A 59 -23.76 33.51 39.87
N GLU A 60 -24.64 32.53 40.05
CA GLU A 60 -25.52 32.45 41.23
C GLU A 60 -25.52 31.02 41.76
N GLU A 61 -25.01 30.88 42.98
CA GLU A 61 -25.12 29.72 43.85
C GLU A 61 -26.46 29.70 44.61
N LYS A 62 -26.74 28.52 45.17
CA LYS A 62 -27.48 28.24 46.43
C LYS A 62 -28.95 27.85 46.24
N GLY A 63 -29.43 26.70 46.72
CA GLY A 63 -28.84 25.62 47.52
C GLY A 63 -29.96 24.74 48.12
N ASP A 64 -29.53 23.75 48.90
CA ASP A 64 -30.27 22.98 49.93
C ASP A 64 -31.03 21.71 49.44
N ASN A 65 -30.98 20.51 50.03
CA ASN A 65 -30.19 19.86 51.10
C ASN A 65 -30.70 18.40 51.31
N LYS A 66 -29.95 17.64 52.12
CA LYS A 66 -30.13 16.31 52.76
C LYS A 66 -29.48 15.13 52.04
N GLU A 67 -28.28 14.66 52.42
CA GLU A 67 -27.73 14.12 53.71
C GLU A 67 -28.30 12.76 54.16
N GLU A 68 -27.42 11.74 54.10
CA GLU A 68 -26.98 10.80 55.16
C GLU A 68 -25.92 9.90 54.47
N ASP A 69 -24.61 10.13 54.58
CA ASP A 69 -23.65 10.00 55.69
C ASP A 69 -23.55 8.61 56.34
N LYS A 70 -22.39 7.95 56.19
CA LYS A 70 -21.46 7.59 57.29
C LYS A 70 -20.25 6.76 56.82
N GLU A 71 -19.17 7.47 56.52
CA GLU A 71 -17.85 7.52 57.22
C GLU A 71 -17.10 6.25 57.74
N PRO A 72 -15.78 6.36 58.04
CA PRO A 72 -14.72 5.50 57.49
C PRO A 72 -13.73 4.97 58.57
N THR A 73 -12.56 4.46 58.17
CA THR A 73 -11.42 4.27 59.07
C THR A 73 -10.08 4.63 58.41
N LYS A 74 -9.27 5.38 59.17
CA LYS A 74 -7.89 5.87 58.92
C LYS A 74 -6.86 4.73 59.12
N GLU A 75 -5.56 4.81 58.77
CA GLU A 75 -4.50 5.75 59.23
C GLU A 75 -3.15 5.40 58.54
N ASP A 76 -2.38 6.44 58.14
CA ASP A 76 -0.91 6.72 58.33
C ASP A 76 0.17 5.60 58.16
N GLU A 77 1.43 5.77 57.70
CA GLU A 77 2.33 6.88 57.30
C GLU A 77 3.70 6.29 56.80
N LYS A 78 4.56 7.14 56.20
CA LYS A 78 6.04 7.05 55.94
C LYS A 78 6.54 6.32 54.68
N ASP A 79 7.33 6.83 53.73
CA ASP A 79 8.22 8.00 53.46
C ASP A 79 9.69 7.53 53.20
N LEU A 80 10.24 7.99 52.05
CA LEU A 80 11.65 8.07 51.57
C LEU A 80 12.45 6.77 51.27
N ALA A 81 12.85 6.50 50.01
CA ALA A 81 14.10 6.92 49.32
C ALA A 81 15.37 6.26 49.92
N VAL A 82 16.36 5.66 49.24
CA VAL A 82 16.86 5.65 47.84
C VAL A 82 17.96 4.54 47.74
N GLU A 83 18.24 4.09 46.51
CA GLU A 83 19.51 3.54 45.98
C GLU A 83 19.82 2.02 45.83
N GLU A 84 20.59 1.81 44.76
CA GLU A 84 20.98 0.63 43.98
C GLU A 84 21.90 -0.37 44.71
N ASP A 85 21.86 -1.66 44.35
CA ASP A 85 22.83 -2.30 43.43
C ASP A 85 22.64 -3.85 43.40
N LYS A 86 23.01 -4.42 42.25
CA LYS A 86 23.10 -5.83 41.79
C LYS A 86 23.07 -6.97 42.83
N THR A 87 22.41 -8.09 42.47
CA THR A 87 23.08 -9.32 41.96
C THR A 87 22.08 -10.44 41.68
N SER A 88 22.34 -11.13 40.57
CA SER A 88 21.82 -12.40 40.05
C SER A 88 21.61 -13.51 41.09
N GLU A 89 20.50 -14.24 40.98
CA GLU A 89 20.49 -15.72 41.00
C GLU A 89 19.15 -16.28 40.51
N GLU A 90 19.26 -17.41 39.82
CA GLU A 90 18.27 -18.14 39.02
C GLU A 90 17.11 -18.68 39.87
N GLU A 91 15.89 -18.65 39.32
CA GLU A 91 14.94 -19.73 39.62
C GLU A 91 14.06 -20.05 38.40
N ASP A 92 14.13 -21.33 38.08
CA ASP A 92 13.58 -22.10 36.98
C ASP A 92 12.05 -21.92 36.83
N LYS A 93 11.63 -21.54 35.62
CA LYS A 93 10.22 -21.63 35.23
C LYS A 93 10.12 -22.26 33.85
N LEU A 94 10.00 -23.58 33.86
CA LEU A 94 9.54 -24.44 32.79
C LEU A 94 8.28 -23.84 32.11
N GLU A 95 8.45 -23.20 30.96
CA GLU A 95 7.37 -22.91 30.02
C GLU A 95 7.18 -24.10 29.07
N PRO A 96 5.93 -24.46 28.74
CA PRO A 96 5.64 -25.63 27.93
C PRO A 96 6.13 -25.43 26.50
N GLU A 97 6.89 -26.42 26.04
CA GLU A 97 7.38 -26.63 24.69
C GLU A 97 6.22 -26.48 23.67
N LYS A 98 6.06 -25.27 23.10
CA LYS A 98 5.29 -25.09 21.87
C LYS A 98 6.07 -25.79 20.76
N PRO A 99 5.41 -26.58 19.89
CA PRO A 99 6.11 -27.27 18.83
C PRO A 99 6.84 -26.24 17.98
N GLN A 100 8.17 -26.35 17.97
CA GLN A 100 9.07 -25.58 17.14
C GLN A 100 8.69 -25.87 15.69
N GLN A 101 7.81 -25.02 15.14
CA GLN A 101 7.68 -24.90 13.70
C GLN A 101 9.09 -24.59 13.20
N GLU A 102 9.62 -25.43 12.30
CA GLU A 102 10.80 -25.08 11.52
C GLU A 102 10.50 -23.80 10.74
N GLN A 103 10.68 -22.65 11.38
CA GLN A 103 10.68 -21.34 10.74
C GLN A 103 11.95 -21.33 9.89
N GLY A 104 11.79 -21.64 8.61
CA GLY A 104 12.89 -21.69 7.66
C GLY A 104 13.59 -20.33 7.63
N SER A 105 14.88 -20.28 7.94
CA SER A 105 15.64 -19.04 7.76
C SER A 105 15.67 -18.66 6.27
N PRO A 106 15.83 -17.37 5.93
CA PRO A 106 16.04 -16.96 4.56
C PRO A 106 17.16 -17.77 3.91
N GLU A 107 16.89 -18.36 2.74
CA GLU A 107 17.87 -19.07 1.93
C GLU A 107 18.48 -18.06 0.95
N GLU A 108 19.80 -17.93 0.98
CA GLU A 108 20.56 -17.00 0.16
C GLU A 108 21.45 -17.76 -0.82
N SER A 109 21.43 -17.39 -2.10
CA SER A 109 22.26 -17.99 -3.13
C SER A 109 22.83 -16.95 -4.08
N THR A 110 23.95 -17.28 -4.72
CA THR A 110 24.51 -16.48 -5.81
C THR A 110 23.76 -16.76 -7.11
N SER A 111 23.71 -15.77 -8.00
CA SER A 111 23.15 -15.92 -9.35
C SER A 111 24.25 -16.08 -10.39
N ASP A 112 23.96 -16.81 -11.48
CA ASP A 112 24.82 -16.84 -12.67
C ASP A 112 24.66 -15.58 -13.54
N ASN A 113 23.63 -14.76 -13.27
CA ASN A 113 23.42 -13.49 -13.98
C ASN A 113 24.33 -12.40 -13.39
N PRO A 114 25.21 -11.76 -14.18
CA PRO A 114 26.12 -10.71 -13.70
C PRO A 114 25.41 -9.47 -13.11
N GLU A 115 24.15 -9.23 -13.48
CA GLU A 115 23.33 -8.12 -12.96
C GLU A 115 22.83 -8.40 -11.53
N VAL A 116 22.81 -9.66 -11.11
CA VAL A 116 22.24 -10.10 -9.82
C VAL A 116 23.36 -10.44 -8.86
N GLU A 117 23.47 -9.67 -7.79
CA GLU A 117 24.43 -9.89 -6.71
C GLU A 117 24.05 -11.12 -5.88
N LYS A 118 22.76 -11.19 -5.52
CA LYS A 118 22.26 -12.14 -4.54
C LYS A 118 20.81 -12.48 -4.80
N VAL A 119 20.45 -13.74 -4.61
CA VAL A 119 19.09 -14.23 -4.64
C VAL A 119 18.71 -14.65 -3.23
N ILE A 120 17.55 -14.21 -2.78
CA ILE A 120 16.99 -14.49 -1.47
C ILE A 120 15.62 -15.14 -1.68
N THR A 121 15.37 -16.24 -0.99
CA THR A 121 14.06 -16.88 -0.91
C THR A 121 13.75 -17.18 0.55
N ASN A 122 12.48 -17.10 0.94
CA ASN A 122 12.11 -17.35 2.32
C ASN A 122 10.73 -18.03 2.38
N LYS A 123 10.70 -19.25 2.94
CA LYS A 123 9.47 -20.03 3.13
C LYS A 123 8.50 -19.39 4.13
N ASN A 124 8.98 -18.48 4.97
CA ASN A 124 8.16 -17.76 5.95
C ASN A 124 7.51 -16.50 5.36
N TRP A 125 7.83 -16.11 4.12
CA TRP A 125 7.15 -14.99 3.48
C TRP A 125 5.64 -15.23 3.43
N GLN A 126 4.89 -14.21 3.82
CA GLN A 126 3.44 -14.24 3.86
C GLN A 126 2.88 -13.41 2.71
N PRO A 127 1.69 -13.77 2.21
CA PRO A 127 1.01 -12.95 1.24
C PRO A 127 0.65 -11.60 1.84
N THR A 128 0.76 -10.55 1.02
CA THR A 128 0.19 -9.25 1.32
C THR A 128 -1.33 -9.38 1.24
N PRO A 129 -2.07 -9.13 2.34
CA PRO A 129 -3.51 -9.34 2.39
C PRO A 129 -4.23 -8.58 1.28
N THR A 130 -5.10 -9.27 0.55
CA THR A 130 -5.94 -8.64 -0.45
C THR A 130 -7.31 -8.24 0.09
N THR A 131 -7.83 -7.12 -0.42
CA THR A 131 -9.22 -6.71 -0.21
C THR A 131 -10.12 -7.07 -1.39
N GLN A 132 -9.54 -7.61 -2.46
CA GLN A 132 -10.24 -7.96 -3.68
C GLN A 132 -11.12 -9.21 -3.46
N THR A 133 -12.29 -9.23 -4.11
CA THR A 133 -13.24 -10.36 -4.03
C THR A 133 -13.57 -10.89 -5.42
N GLY A 134 -13.78 -12.21 -5.53
CA GLY A 134 -14.13 -12.85 -6.79
C GLY A 134 -12.91 -13.32 -7.58
N GLN A 135 -13.07 -13.50 -8.90
CA GLN A 135 -11.97 -13.93 -9.75
C GLN A 135 -10.93 -12.82 -9.90
N HIS A 136 -9.69 -13.11 -9.52
CA HIS A 136 -8.58 -12.17 -9.65
C HIS A 136 -8.27 -11.84 -11.11
N VAL A 137 -8.05 -10.55 -11.39
CA VAL A 137 -7.58 -10.03 -12.67
C VAL A 137 -6.44 -9.08 -12.38
N SER A 138 -5.23 -9.49 -12.73
CA SER A 138 -4.04 -8.65 -12.51
C SER A 138 -4.11 -7.35 -13.30
N SER A 139 -3.89 -6.25 -12.60
CA SER A 139 -3.89 -4.87 -13.09
C SER A 139 -2.54 -4.21 -12.80
N TYR A 140 -2.10 -3.40 -13.76
CA TYR A 140 -0.91 -2.56 -13.66
C TYR A 140 -1.24 -1.06 -13.69
N ASP A 141 -2.52 -0.73 -13.49
CA ASP A 141 -2.97 0.65 -13.29
C ASP A 141 -2.60 1.11 -11.88
N SER A 142 -1.88 2.22 -11.77
CA SER A 142 -1.41 2.75 -10.48
C SER A 142 -2.52 3.16 -9.52
N SER A 143 -3.75 3.35 -10.01
CA SER A 143 -4.94 3.64 -9.21
C SER A 143 -5.69 2.39 -8.74
N SER A 144 -5.30 1.20 -9.22
CA SER A 144 -5.97 -0.05 -8.86
C SER A 144 -5.54 -0.56 -7.48
N VAL A 145 -6.47 -1.22 -6.80
CA VAL A 145 -6.21 -1.93 -5.54
C VAL A 145 -5.06 -2.92 -5.73
N ASP A 146 -5.10 -3.65 -6.83
CA ASP A 146 -4.12 -4.67 -7.19
C ASP A 146 -2.70 -4.11 -7.40
N TRP A 147 -2.56 -2.88 -7.89
CA TRP A 147 -1.26 -2.20 -7.93
C TRP A 147 -0.78 -1.84 -6.53
N SER A 148 -1.65 -1.26 -5.71
CA SER A 148 -1.29 -0.88 -4.34
C SER A 148 -0.85 -2.09 -3.50
N GLU A 149 -1.50 -3.24 -3.70
CA GLU A 149 -1.14 -4.51 -3.04
C GLU A 149 0.24 -5.00 -3.52
N LYS A 150 0.56 -4.95 -4.82
CA LYS A 150 1.92 -5.26 -5.32
C LYS A 150 2.99 -4.36 -4.72
N VAL A 151 2.72 -3.05 -4.65
CA VAL A 151 3.68 -2.09 -4.07
C VAL A 151 3.88 -2.39 -2.58
N ALA A 152 2.81 -2.71 -1.86
CA ALA A 152 2.91 -3.13 -0.46
C ALA A 152 3.73 -4.42 -0.30
N THR A 153 3.57 -5.41 -1.18
CA THR A 153 4.41 -6.62 -1.21
C THR A 153 5.88 -6.29 -1.43
N VAL A 154 6.18 -5.38 -2.35
CA VAL A 154 7.57 -4.96 -2.59
C VAL A 154 8.14 -4.26 -1.35
N THR A 155 7.39 -3.35 -0.74
CA THR A 155 7.81 -2.67 0.49
C THR A 155 8.05 -3.67 1.63
N SER A 156 7.19 -4.69 1.79
CA SER A 156 7.33 -5.65 2.89
C SER A 156 8.59 -6.51 2.79
N VAL A 157 9.05 -6.84 1.58
CA VAL A 157 10.25 -7.68 1.40
C VAL A 157 11.53 -6.88 1.26
N THR A 158 11.47 -5.66 0.72
CA THR A 158 12.66 -4.81 0.55
C THR A 158 12.93 -3.92 1.76
N GLY A 159 11.91 -3.61 2.56
CA GLY A 159 11.98 -2.60 3.61
C GLY A 159 12.08 -1.17 3.08
N ILE A 160 12.00 -0.94 1.76
CA ILE A 160 12.05 0.40 1.18
C ILE A 160 10.70 1.08 1.38
N ASP A 161 10.71 2.21 2.10
CA ASP A 161 9.54 3.08 2.23
C ASP A 161 9.05 3.55 0.85
N GLN A 162 7.73 3.56 0.65
CA GLN A 162 7.15 3.94 -0.64
C GLN A 162 7.54 5.35 -1.09
N ASN A 163 7.74 6.29 -0.16
CA ASN A 163 8.19 7.65 -0.50
C ASN A 163 9.66 7.69 -0.92
N ASN A 164 10.45 6.68 -0.58
CA ASN A 164 11.83 6.53 -1.03
C ASN A 164 11.99 5.52 -2.19
N MET A 165 10.90 4.92 -2.66
CA MET A 165 10.92 3.92 -3.71
C MET A 165 10.78 4.54 -5.10
N ILE A 166 11.59 4.06 -6.04
CA ILE A 166 11.38 4.23 -7.48
C ILE A 166 11.01 2.87 -8.04
N ILE A 167 9.82 2.77 -8.64
CA ILE A 167 9.40 1.58 -9.38
C ILE A 167 9.82 1.79 -10.84
N TRP A 168 10.84 1.08 -11.29
CA TRP A 168 11.34 1.15 -12.67
C TRP A 168 10.44 0.36 -13.61
N ARG A 169 10.00 -0.81 -13.18
CA ARG A 169 9.09 -1.68 -13.93
C ARG A 169 8.26 -2.52 -12.98
N MET A 170 7.01 -2.72 -13.36
CA MET A 170 6.09 -3.65 -12.71
C MET A 170 5.25 -4.27 -13.82
N GLN A 171 5.29 -5.59 -13.95
CA GLN A 171 4.67 -6.27 -15.09
C GLN A 171 4.36 -7.73 -14.81
N ASN A 172 3.71 -8.37 -15.78
CA ASN A 172 3.41 -9.79 -15.77
C ASN A 172 4.69 -10.64 -15.81
N ASN A 173 4.72 -11.73 -15.03
CA ASN A 173 5.86 -12.65 -14.95
C ASN A 173 5.55 -14.04 -15.54
N GLY A 174 4.93 -14.08 -16.72
CA GLY A 174 4.65 -15.32 -17.45
C GLY A 174 3.24 -15.91 -17.26
N GLY A 175 2.38 -15.28 -16.46
CA GLY A 175 0.99 -15.69 -16.27
C GLY A 175 0.16 -14.67 -15.49
N PRO A 176 -1.17 -14.72 -15.53
CA PRO A 176 -2.05 -13.72 -14.90
C PRO A 176 -1.89 -13.62 -13.38
N ASN A 177 -1.41 -14.68 -12.74
CA ASN A 177 -1.19 -14.78 -11.30
C ASN A 177 0.30 -14.60 -10.91
N SER A 178 1.14 -14.08 -11.80
CA SER A 178 2.53 -13.81 -11.49
C SER A 178 2.92 -12.40 -11.92
N SER A 179 3.69 -11.73 -11.07
CA SER A 179 4.16 -10.37 -11.29
C SER A 179 5.64 -10.24 -10.93
N ILE A 180 6.32 -9.32 -11.60
CA ILE A 180 7.71 -8.99 -11.33
C ILE A 180 7.87 -7.47 -11.26
N ALA A 181 8.59 -7.02 -10.23
CA ALA A 181 8.86 -5.61 -9.96
C ALA A 181 10.36 -5.37 -9.92
N THR A 182 10.85 -4.34 -10.61
CA THR A 182 12.21 -3.83 -10.46
C THR A 182 12.13 -2.47 -9.78
N VAL A 183 12.75 -2.34 -8.61
CA VAL A 183 12.69 -1.14 -7.77
C VAL A 183 14.06 -0.71 -7.29
N SER A 184 14.19 0.57 -6.93
CA SER A 184 15.35 1.05 -6.20
C SER A 184 14.95 2.08 -5.16
N THR A 185 15.85 2.39 -4.24
CA THR A 185 15.79 3.64 -3.48
C THR A 185 16.01 4.84 -4.41
N LYS A 186 15.62 6.06 -3.98
CA LYS A 186 15.79 7.28 -4.80
C LYS A 186 17.25 7.64 -5.08
N ASP A 187 18.13 7.38 -4.12
CA ASP A 187 19.58 7.51 -4.26
C ASP A 187 20.21 6.36 -5.06
N LYS A 188 19.41 5.33 -5.39
CA LYS A 188 19.79 4.12 -6.12
C LYS A 188 20.87 3.29 -5.42
N SER A 189 21.04 3.44 -4.11
CA SER A 189 21.98 2.64 -3.31
C SER A 189 21.51 1.20 -3.11
N GLN A 190 20.19 0.97 -3.14
CA GLN A 190 19.59 -0.35 -3.07
C GLN A 190 18.75 -0.57 -4.32
N MET A 191 18.98 -1.71 -4.99
CA MET A 191 18.29 -2.09 -6.22
C MET A 191 17.81 -3.53 -6.07
N TYR A 192 16.53 -3.77 -6.32
CA TYR A 192 15.91 -5.09 -6.15
C TYR A 192 15.02 -5.45 -7.34
N ARG A 193 14.98 -6.74 -7.64
CA ARG A 193 13.97 -7.36 -8.48
C ARG A 193 13.19 -8.39 -7.68
N ILE A 194 11.87 -8.23 -7.63
CA ILE A 194 10.98 -9.02 -6.78
C ILE A 194 10.02 -9.77 -7.69
N SER A 195 10.02 -11.10 -7.59
CA SER A 195 8.99 -11.95 -8.19
C SER A 195 7.95 -12.27 -7.13
N MET A 196 6.68 -12.18 -7.50
CA MET A 196 5.54 -12.44 -6.62
C MET A 196 4.46 -13.21 -7.37
N GLU A 197 3.71 -14.02 -6.64
CA GLU A 197 2.62 -14.85 -7.14
C GLU A 197 1.34 -14.52 -6.39
N TRP A 198 0.21 -14.60 -7.08
CA TRP A 198 -1.10 -14.38 -6.49
C TRP A 198 -1.61 -15.66 -5.84
N VAL A 199 -2.05 -15.54 -4.59
CA VAL A 199 -2.71 -16.60 -3.82
C VAL A 199 -4.18 -16.22 -3.63
N ASP A 200 -5.08 -17.07 -4.12
CA ASP A 200 -6.52 -16.77 -4.13
C ASP A 200 -7.06 -16.53 -2.71
N ASN A 201 -7.77 -15.40 -2.55
CA ASN A 201 -8.33 -14.90 -1.28
C ASN A 201 -7.29 -14.51 -0.21
N GLU A 202 -5.98 -14.57 -0.51
CA GLU A 202 -4.92 -14.18 0.42
C GLU A 202 -4.16 -12.96 -0.11
N GLY A 203 -3.83 -12.92 -1.40
CA GLY A 203 -3.20 -11.78 -2.08
C GLY A 203 -1.83 -12.10 -2.65
N TRP A 204 -0.95 -11.09 -2.75
CA TRP A 204 0.35 -11.22 -3.41
C TRP A 204 1.42 -11.79 -2.46
N LEU A 205 1.90 -13.00 -2.77
CA LEU A 205 2.98 -13.69 -2.07
C LEU A 205 4.32 -13.41 -2.79
N PRO A 206 5.33 -12.84 -2.13
CA PRO A 206 6.66 -12.75 -2.71
C PRO A 206 7.31 -14.14 -2.73
N VAL A 207 7.91 -14.50 -3.86
CA VAL A 207 8.52 -15.83 -4.07
C VAL A 207 10.03 -15.76 -4.26
N LYS A 208 10.55 -14.62 -4.74
CA LYS A 208 11.98 -14.43 -4.96
C LYS A 208 12.34 -12.95 -4.88
N LEU A 209 13.40 -12.64 -4.14
CA LEU A 209 14.01 -11.32 -4.09
C LEU A 209 15.45 -11.39 -4.62
N GLU A 210 15.76 -10.58 -5.61
CA GLU A 210 17.08 -10.50 -6.23
C GLU A 210 17.66 -9.12 -5.95
N GLN A 211 18.81 -9.05 -5.28
CA GLN A 211 19.58 -7.82 -5.14
C GLN A 211 20.40 -7.61 -6.42
N LEU A 212 20.31 -6.41 -6.98
CA LEU A 212 20.91 -6.09 -8.27
C LEU A 212 22.15 -5.20 -8.11
N ASN A 213 23.17 -5.47 -8.93
CA ASN A 213 24.35 -4.61 -9.05
C ASN A 213 24.10 -3.39 -9.95
N THR A 214 23.13 -3.49 -10.85
CA THR A 214 22.79 -2.46 -11.84
C THR A 214 21.32 -2.53 -12.22
N LEU A 215 20.77 -1.39 -12.66
CA LEU A 215 19.44 -1.32 -13.26
C LEU A 215 19.48 -1.44 -14.79
N GLU A 216 20.66 -1.33 -15.40
CA GLU A 216 20.82 -1.45 -16.85
C GLU A 216 20.55 -2.89 -17.27
N GLY A 217 19.58 -3.11 -18.17
CA GLY A 217 19.15 -4.46 -18.58
C GLY A 217 18.18 -5.16 -17.61
N ALA A 218 17.98 -4.60 -16.41
CA ALA A 218 17.13 -5.20 -15.38
C ALA A 218 15.61 -5.00 -15.60
N TYR A 219 15.22 -4.36 -16.72
CA TYR A 219 13.85 -4.05 -17.08
C TYR A 219 13.65 -3.94 -18.59
#